data_AF-A0A937SGD8-F1
#
_entry.id   AF-A0A937SGD8-F1
#
_cell.length_a   1.000
_cell.length_b   1.000
_cell.length_c   1.000
_cell.angle_alpha   90.00
_cell.angle_beta   90.00
_cell.angle_gamma   90.00
#
_symmetry.space_group_name_H-M   'P 1'
#
loop_
_entity.id
_entity.type
_entity.pdbx_description
1 polymer ?
#
loop_
_entity_poly.entity_id
_entity_poly.type
_entity_poly.pdbx_seq_one_letter_code
_entity_poly.pdbx_strand_id
1 'polypeptide(L)'
;MPIKWSALQISQAMDAVEHQLNLAEVFLDEAKAKAREARNIANLPSYMDGRLVQLITDVERLEYAKRSIDSVRKAIPKGAIETEQGIQKQGIQQNLGL
;
A
#
# COMPACT_ATOMS: atom_id res chain seq x y z
N MET A 1 -23.44 -12.22 -7.20
CA MET A 1 -24.01 -10.95 -7.71
C MET A 1 -23.06 -10.42 -8.78
N PRO A 2 -23.56 -9.83 -9.88
CA PRO A 2 -22.70 -9.15 -10.83
C PRO A 2 -22.07 -7.92 -10.18
N ILE A 3 -20.75 -7.88 -10.13
CA ILE A 3 -19.96 -6.71 -9.71
C ILE A 3 -20.06 -5.64 -10.80
N LYS A 4 -20.38 -4.40 -10.40
CA LYS A 4 -20.57 -3.25 -11.30
C LYS A 4 -19.29 -2.42 -11.50
N TRP A 5 -18.17 -2.94 -11.05
CA TRP A 5 -16.86 -2.29 -11.01
C TRP A 5 -15.79 -3.31 -11.41
N SER A 6 -14.64 -2.83 -11.88
CA SER A 6 -13.55 -3.69 -12.35
C SER A 6 -12.72 -4.19 -11.17
N ALA A 7 -12.77 -5.49 -10.91
CA ALA A 7 -11.93 -6.14 -9.91
C ALA A 7 -10.46 -6.11 -10.34
N LEU A 8 -10.22 -6.26 -11.65
CA LEU A 8 -8.88 -6.19 -12.23
C LEU A 8 -8.25 -4.80 -12.03
N GLN A 9 -8.96 -3.72 -12.33
CA GLN A 9 -8.44 -2.36 -12.15
C GLN A 9 -8.15 -2.04 -10.68
N ILE A 10 -9.00 -2.47 -9.75
CA ILE A 10 -8.75 -2.30 -8.32
C ILE A 10 -7.47 -3.05 -7.90
N SER A 11 -7.28 -4.29 -8.36
CA SER A 11 -6.05 -5.05 -8.07
C SER A 11 -4.81 -4.34 -8.59
N GLN A 12 -4.83 -3.87 -9.84
CA GLN A 12 -3.72 -3.16 -10.47
C GLN A 12 -3.41 -1.83 -9.76
N ALA A 13 -4.46 -1.11 -9.33
CA ALA A 13 -4.29 0.10 -8.54
C ALA A 13 -3.59 -0.20 -7.20
N MET A 14 -3.95 -1.30 -6.53
CA MET A 14 -3.29 -1.72 -5.30
C MET A 14 -1.82 -2.11 -5.52
N ASP A 15 -1.50 -2.77 -6.63
CA ASP A 15 -0.11 -3.09 -7.00
C ASP A 15 0.72 -1.81 -7.21
N ALA A 16 0.12 -0.80 -7.87
CA ALA A 16 0.78 0.48 -8.07
C ALA A 16 1.01 1.24 -6.76
N VAL A 17 0.04 1.23 -5.83
CA VAL A 17 0.21 1.83 -4.50
C VAL A 17 1.28 1.09 -3.70
N GLU A 18 1.25 -0.24 -3.66
CA GLU A 18 2.26 -1.05 -2.97
C GLU A 18 3.66 -0.77 -3.50
N HIS A 19 3.82 -0.65 -4.82
CA HIS A 19 5.08 -0.28 -5.45
C HIS A 19 5.62 1.06 -4.92
N GLN A 20 4.77 2.10 -4.82
CA GLN A 20 5.18 3.39 -4.26
C GLN A 20 5.58 3.29 -2.79
N LEU A 21 4.86 2.49 -1.99
CA LEU A 21 5.22 2.28 -0.58
C LEU A 21 6.58 1.58 -0.44
N ASN A 22 6.89 0.62 -1.33
CA ASN A 22 8.19 -0.06 -1.33
C ASN A 22 9.34 0.88 -1.75
N LEU A 23 9.09 1.81 -2.69
CA LEU A 23 10.07 2.85 -3.03
C LEU A 23 10.33 3.81 -1.86
N ALA A 24 9.29 4.11 -1.07
CA ALA A 24 9.38 5.00 0.08
C ALA A 24 10.11 4.37 1.29
N GLU A 25 10.17 3.04 1.37
CA GLU A 25 10.64 2.29 2.54
C GLU A 25 12.04 2.73 3.00
N VAL A 26 12.98 2.84 2.08
CA VAL A 26 14.36 3.27 2.39
C VAL A 26 14.43 4.69 2.96
N PHE A 27 13.60 5.61 2.45
CA PHE A 27 13.58 7.00 2.93
C PHE A 27 12.96 7.10 4.32
N LEU A 28 11.93 6.29 4.61
CA LEU A 28 11.32 6.23 5.93
C LEU A 28 12.24 5.55 6.95
N ASP A 29 13.00 4.54 6.53
CA ASP A 29 14.05 3.93 7.36
C ASP A 29 15.14 4.93 7.73
N GLU A 30 15.63 5.73 6.76
CA GLU A 30 16.58 6.79 7.01
C GLU A 30 16.00 7.87 7.95
N ALA A 31 14.75 8.27 7.75
CA ALA A 31 14.08 9.24 8.62
C ALA A 31 13.98 8.73 10.07
N LYS A 32 13.66 7.44 10.29
CA LYS A 32 13.66 6.81 11.61
C LYS A 32 15.06 6.80 12.22
N ALA A 33 16.09 6.48 11.45
CA ALA A 33 17.47 6.48 11.91
C ALA A 33 17.87 7.88 12.43
N LYS A 34 17.61 8.93 11.65
CA LYS A 34 17.88 10.33 12.05
C LYS A 34 17.08 10.76 13.28
N ALA A 35 15.82 10.35 13.39
CA ALA A 35 15.03 10.62 14.58
C ALA A 35 15.59 9.90 15.83
N ARG A 36 16.12 8.69 15.69
CA ARG A 36 16.82 7.97 16.78
C ARG A 36 18.13 8.65 17.17
N GLU A 37 18.90 9.16 16.20
CA GLU A 37 20.11 9.95 16.47
C GLU A 37 19.78 11.21 17.28
N ALA A 38 18.71 11.91 16.93
CA ALA A 38 18.26 13.10 17.67
C ALA A 38 17.93 12.82 19.15
N ARG A 39 17.53 11.59 19.49
CA ARG A 39 17.30 11.19 20.89
C ARG A 39 18.59 11.13 21.72
N ASN A 40 19.75 11.04 21.07
CA ASN A 40 21.05 10.98 21.74
C ASN A 40 21.68 12.36 21.97
N ILE A 41 20.96 13.45 21.68
CA ILE A 41 21.45 14.81 21.95
C ILE A 41 21.66 14.98 23.45
N ALA A 42 22.84 15.49 23.84
CA ALA A 42 23.17 15.74 25.24
C ALA A 42 22.18 16.72 25.88
N ASN A 43 21.76 16.43 27.12
CA ASN A 43 20.80 17.22 27.87
C ASN A 43 19.43 17.38 27.20
N LEU A 44 19.01 16.42 26.37
CA LEU A 44 17.69 16.44 25.74
C LEU A 44 16.57 16.46 26.80
N PRO A 45 15.68 17.46 26.79
CA PRO A 45 14.55 17.49 27.70
C PRO A 45 13.58 16.33 27.47
N SER A 46 13.01 15.78 28.54
CA SER A 46 12.08 14.64 28.47
C SER A 46 10.86 14.87 27.58
N TYR A 47 10.33 16.10 27.54
CA TYR A 47 9.21 16.43 26.66
C TYR A 47 9.60 16.36 25.18
N MET A 48 10.87 16.60 24.83
CA MET A 48 11.36 16.44 23.46
C MET A 48 11.62 14.99 23.11
N ASP A 49 12.16 14.18 24.03
CA ASP A 49 12.27 12.74 23.83
C ASP A 49 10.91 12.11 23.52
N GLY A 50 9.87 12.49 24.28
CA GLY A 50 8.49 12.04 24.02
C GLY A 50 7.98 12.43 22.63
N ARG A 51 8.30 13.64 22.13
CA ARG A 51 7.95 14.05 20.76
C ARG A 51 8.70 13.24 19.71
N LEU A 52 9.98 12.93 19.93
CA LEU A 52 10.77 12.12 19.00
C LEU A 52 10.29 10.67 18.95
N VAL A 53 9.90 10.09 20.09
CA VAL A 53 9.28 8.75 20.15
C VAL A 53 7.97 8.73 19.37
N GLN A 54 7.13 9.76 19.51
CA GLN A 54 5.90 9.89 18.74
C GLN A 54 6.19 9.98 17.23
N LEU A 55 7.17 10.79 16.83
CA LEU A 55 7.58 10.91 15.42
C LEU A 55 8.04 9.57 14.84
N ILE A 56 8.89 8.82 15.56
CA ILE A 56 9.34 7.49 15.12
C ILE A 56 8.14 6.56 14.91
N THR A 57 7.20 6.55 15.86
CA THR A 57 5.97 5.74 15.78
C THR A 57 5.12 6.12 14.56
N ASP A 58 5.01 7.42 14.26
CA ASP A 58 4.24 7.90 13.11
C ASP A 58 4.89 7.51 11.78
N VAL A 59 6.23 7.51 11.70
CA VAL A 59 6.96 7.05 10.50
C VAL A 59 6.84 5.52 10.31
N GLU A 60 6.77 4.75 11.40
CA GLU A 60 6.52 3.31 11.36
C GLU A 60 5.12 2.94 10.83
N ARG A 61 4.22 3.93 10.64
CA ARG A 61 2.87 3.67 10.11
C ARG A 61 2.81 3.17 8.67
N LEU A 62 3.92 3.15 7.93
CA LEU A 62 3.99 2.52 6.60
C LEU A 62 3.45 1.08 6.62
N GLU A 63 3.74 0.33 7.68
CA GLU A 63 3.27 -1.06 7.83
C GLU A 63 1.74 -1.16 7.91
N TYR A 64 1.07 -0.16 8.49
CA TYR A 64 -0.40 -0.10 8.49
C TYR A 64 -0.94 0.14 7.08
N ALA A 65 -0.29 0.99 6.28
CA ALA A 65 -0.70 1.23 4.90
C ALA A 65 -0.58 -0.05 4.05
N LYS A 66 0.52 -0.82 4.20
CA LYS A 66 0.70 -2.13 3.56
C LYS A 66 -0.43 -3.11 3.96
N ARG A 67 -0.79 -3.19 5.25
CA ARG A 67 -1.92 -4.03 5.71
C ARG A 67 -3.29 -3.57 5.17
N SER A 68 -3.48 -2.26 4.98
CA SER A 68 -4.70 -1.73 4.38
C SER A 68 -4.83 -2.16 2.91
N ILE A 69 -3.73 -2.21 2.15
CA ILE A 69 -3.71 -2.72 0.77
C ILE A 69 -4.17 -4.18 0.73
N ASP A 70 -3.62 -5.02 1.62
CA ASP A 70 -4.05 -6.42 1.74
C ASP A 70 -5.54 -6.55 2.08
N SER A 71 -6.06 -5.63 2.89
CA SER A 71 -7.48 -5.63 3.25
C SER A 71 -8.37 -5.30 2.06
N VAL A 72 -7.95 -4.36 1.20
CA VAL A 72 -8.64 -4.06 -0.07
C VAL A 72 -8.62 -5.28 -0.99
N ARG A 73 -7.46 -5.92 -1.15
CA ARG A 73 -7.32 -7.14 -1.98
C ARG A 73 -8.23 -8.26 -1.50
N LYS A 74 -8.30 -8.49 -0.18
CA LYS A 74 -9.18 -9.50 0.44
C LYS A 74 -10.67 -9.20 0.27
N ALA A 75 -11.04 -7.94 0.04
CA ALA A 75 -12.42 -7.54 -0.22
C ALA A 75 -12.86 -7.84 -1.67
N ILE A 76 -11.93 -8.14 -2.58
CA ILE A 76 -12.26 -8.57 -3.95
C ILE A 76 -12.85 -9.99 -3.88
N PRO A 77 -14.06 -10.23 -4.43
CA PRO A 77 -14.63 -11.57 -4.46
C PRO A 77 -13.73 -12.57 -5.19
N LYS A 78 -13.59 -13.78 -4.66
CA LYS A 78 -12.84 -14.86 -5.33
C LYS A 78 -13.41 -15.12 -6.72
N GLY A 79 -12.55 -15.33 -7.72
CA GLY A 79 -12.97 -15.58 -9.09
C GLY A 79 -13.36 -14.33 -9.88
N ALA A 80 -13.47 -13.15 -9.25
CA ALA A 80 -13.92 -11.92 -9.90
C ALA A 80 -12.97 -11.46 -11.00
N ILE A 81 -11.66 -11.51 -10.72
CA ILE A 81 -10.62 -11.08 -11.67
C ILE A 81 -10.56 -12.04 -12.86
N GLU A 82 -10.58 -13.35 -12.58
CA GLU A 82 -10.55 -14.39 -13.62
C GLU A 82 -11.79 -14.34 -14.51
N THR A 83 -12.96 -14.10 -13.91
CA THR A 83 -14.22 -13.94 -14.65
C THR A 83 -14.16 -12.72 -15.55
N GLU A 84 -13.69 -11.58 -15.04
CA GLU A 84 -13.56 -10.34 -15.82
C GLU A 84 -12.56 -10.50 -16.99
N GLN A 85 -11.39 -11.11 -16.74
CA GLN A 85 -10.40 -11.41 -17.77
C GLN A 85 -10.92 -12.39 -18.83
N GLY A 86 -11.71 -13.39 -18.42
CA GLY A 86 -12.37 -14.32 -19.34
C GLY A 86 -13.34 -13.63 -20.29
N ILE A 87 -14.18 -12.73 -19.76
CA ILE A 87 -15.14 -11.93 -20.55
C ILE A 87 -14.39 -11.04 -21.55
N GLN A 88 -13.33 -10.34 -21.13
CA GLN A 88 -12.53 -9.50 -22.04
C GLN A 88 -11.91 -10.30 -23.18
N LYS A 89 -11.32 -11.48 -22.90
CA LYS A 89 -10.73 -12.35 -23.93
C LYS A 89 -11.76 -12.84 -24.96
N GLN A 90 -12.96 -13.22 -24.50
CA GLN A 90 -14.04 -13.64 -25.39
C GLN A 90 -14.56 -12.50 -26.25
N GLY A 91 -14.70 -11.29 -25.69
CA GLY A 91 -15.11 -10.10 -26.45
C GLY A 91 -14.12 -9.72 -27.55
N ILE A 92 -12.81 -9.83 -27.28
CA ILE A 92 -11.76 -9.58 -28.27
C ILE A 92 -11.81 -10.62 -29.40
N GLN A 93 -12.03 -11.90 -29.09
CA GLN A 93 -12.14 -12.96 -30.10
C GLN A 93 -13.36 -12.77 -31.00
N GLN A 94 -14.50 -12.31 -30.47
CA GLN A 94 -15.70 -12.03 -31.27
C GLN A 94 -15.53 -10.82 -32.19
N ASN A 95 -14.74 -9.82 -31.78
CA ASN A 95 -14.52 -8.60 -32.56
C ASN A 95 -13.45 -8.76 -33.67
N LEU A 96 -12.62 -9.81 -33.59
CA LEU A 96 -11.61 -10.17 -34.60
C LEU A 96 -12.13 -11.17 -35.65
N GLY A 97 -13.39 -11.62 -35.52
CA GLY A 97 -14.06 -12.57 -36.42
C GLY A 97 -15.01 -11.94 -37.45
N LEU A 98 -14.93 -10.62 -37.65
CA LEU A 98 -15.66 -9.83 -38.66
C LEU A 98 -14.67 -9.17 -39.62
#